data_AF-A0A1A7WWP9-F1
#
_entry.id   AF-A0A1A7WWP9-F1
#
_cell.length_a   1.000
_cell.length_b   1.000
_cell.length_c   1.000
_cell.angle_alpha   90.00
_cell.angle_beta   90.00
_cell.angle_gamma   90.00
#
_symmetry.space_group_name_H-M   'P 1'
#
loop_
_entity.id
_entity.type
_entity.pdbx_description
1 polymer ?
#
loop_
_entity_poly.entity_id
_entity_poly.type
_entity_poly.pdbx_seq_one_letter_code
_entity_poly.pdbx_strand_id
1 'polypeptide(L)'
;QQREVVCLDPQGHASRDCPEELRPLVSRSCSSQPCPTWLLGEWSECSKTCGRGFRKRQLRCIGQDGQTLTHDSCDPTNRPRPLLEMCNRNVC
;
A
#
# COMPACT_ATOMS: atom_id res chain seq x y z
N GLN A 1 1.43 15.71 5.50
CA GLN A 1 2.55 16.11 6.37
C GLN A 1 2.22 17.45 6.98
N GLN A 2 2.20 17.56 8.30
CA GLN A 2 1.97 18.83 9.00
C GLN A 2 3.30 19.24 9.64
N ARG A 3 3.74 20.48 9.39
CA ARG A 3 4.88 21.08 10.08
C ARG A 3 4.34 22.18 10.97
N GLU A 4 4.79 22.23 12.21
CA GLU A 4 4.50 23.37 13.07
C GLU A 4 5.35 24.56 12.59
N VAL A 5 4.70 25.69 12.39
CA VAL A 5 5.34 26.93 11.93
C VAL A 5 5.34 27.87 13.13
N VAL A 6 6.53 28.16 13.65
CA VAL A 6 6.72 29.11 14.76
C VAL A 6 7.36 30.36 14.18
N CYS A 7 6.74 31.52 14.43
CA CYS A 7 7.32 32.79 14.09
C CYS A 7 8.32 33.19 15.18
N LEU A 8 9.55 33.54 14.78
CA LEU A 8 10.57 34.03 15.69
C LEU A 8 10.74 35.54 15.49
N ASP A 9 10.86 36.29 16.58
CA ASP A 9 11.24 37.70 16.52
C ASP A 9 12.76 37.84 16.24
N PRO A 10 13.29 39.06 16.04
CA PRO A 10 14.72 39.29 15.80
C PRO A 10 15.65 38.74 16.89
N GLN A 11 15.13 38.52 18.10
CA GLN A 11 15.86 37.95 19.24
C GLN A 11 15.70 36.42 19.33
N GLY A 12 14.90 35.81 18.45
CA GLY A 12 14.72 34.35 18.37
C GLY A 12 13.66 33.77 19.32
N HIS A 13 12.81 34.60 19.93
CA HIS A 13 11.67 34.14 20.73
C HIS A 13 10.43 33.93 19.88
N ALA A 14 9.60 32.97 20.29
CA ALA A 14 8.33 32.70 19.65
C ALA A 14 7.39 33.91 19.79
N SER A 15 7.07 34.56 18.67
CA SER A 15 6.17 35.71 18.61
C SER A 15 4.82 35.33 18.03
N ARG A 16 3.75 35.94 18.57
CA ARG A 16 2.37 35.83 18.06
C ARG A 16 2.07 36.90 17.00
N ASP A 17 2.86 37.96 16.97
CA ASP A 17 2.75 39.06 16.02
C ASP A 17 3.57 38.75 14.77
N CYS A 18 2.93 38.05 13.86
CA CYS A 18 3.49 37.64 12.60
C CYS A 18 2.61 38.19 11.47
N PRO A 19 3.14 39.05 10.56
CA PRO A 19 2.35 39.59 9.46
C PRO A 19 1.81 38.43 8.61
N GLU A 20 0.53 38.50 8.24
CA GLU A 20 -0.16 37.44 7.48
C GLU A 20 0.62 36.99 6.24
N GLU A 21 1.34 37.91 5.61
CA GLU A 21 2.12 37.67 4.38
C GLU A 21 3.32 36.76 4.59
N LEU A 22 3.82 36.63 5.83
CA LEU A 22 4.94 35.74 6.19
C LEU A 22 4.48 34.39 6.75
N ARG A 23 3.17 34.17 6.92
CA ARG A 23 2.66 32.86 7.34
C ARG A 23 2.73 31.91 6.15
N PRO A 24 3.67 30.94 6.10
CA PRO A 24 3.62 29.92 5.08
C PRO A 24 2.29 29.17 5.20
N LEU A 25 1.72 28.71 4.07
CA LEU A 25 0.57 27.81 4.10
C LEU A 25 0.89 26.65 5.04
N VAL A 26 0.22 26.64 6.19
CA VAL A 26 0.41 25.68 7.29
C VAL A 26 0.09 24.25 6.85
N SER A 27 -0.62 24.12 5.74
CA SER A 27 -0.94 22.87 5.09
C SER A 27 -0.52 22.93 3.63
N ARG A 28 0.39 22.03 3.24
CA ARG A 28 0.60 21.68 1.84
C ARG A 28 -0.13 20.37 1.59
N SER A 29 -0.98 20.35 0.58
CA SER A 29 -1.60 19.11 0.09
C SER A 29 -0.48 18.15 -0.30
N CYS A 30 -0.38 17.01 0.39
CA CYS A 30 0.51 15.96 -0.07
C CYS A 30 -0.12 15.37 -1.33
N SER A 31 0.64 15.25 -2.41
CA SER A 31 0.23 14.47 -3.57
C SER A 31 0.17 13.00 -3.14
N SER A 32 -0.96 12.59 -2.53
CA SER A 32 -1.21 11.21 -2.12
C SER A 32 -1.51 10.41 -3.36
N GLN A 33 -0.44 10.03 -4.04
CA GLN A 33 -0.49 9.01 -5.06
C GLN A 33 -0.98 7.69 -4.40
N PRO A 34 -2.04 7.04 -4.91
CA PRO A 34 -2.53 5.78 -4.35
C PRO A 34 -1.42 4.73 -4.19
N CYS A 35 -1.33 4.08 -3.03
CA CYS A 35 -0.33 3.04 -2.84
C CYS A 35 -0.57 1.88 -3.82
N PRO A 36 0.51 1.23 -4.31
CA PRO A 36 0.37 0.02 -5.10
C PRO A 36 -0.34 -1.07 -4.29
N THR A 37 -1.09 -1.93 -4.97
CA THR A 37 -1.98 -2.91 -4.35
C THR A 37 -1.71 -4.32 -4.83
N TRP A 38 -2.00 -5.28 -3.96
CA TRP A 38 -1.91 -6.69 -4.28
C TRP A 38 -3.05 -7.13 -5.19
N LEU A 39 -2.69 -7.66 -6.36
CA LEU A 39 -3.60 -8.31 -7.28
C LEU A 39 -3.44 -9.82 -7.21
N LEU A 40 -4.56 -10.51 -7.03
CA LEU A 40 -4.64 -11.97 -7.03
C LEU A 40 -4.68 -12.50 -8.46
N GLY A 41 -3.76 -13.41 -8.79
CA GLY A 41 -3.81 -14.20 -10.00
C GLY A 41 -4.81 -15.35 -9.91
N GLU A 42 -5.00 -16.02 -11.03
CA GLU A 42 -5.84 -17.21 -11.09
C GLU A 42 -5.21 -18.38 -10.33
N TRP A 43 -6.08 -19.32 -9.92
CA TRP A 43 -5.63 -20.57 -9.36
C TRP A 43 -5.04 -21.46 -10.45
N SER A 44 -3.91 -22.10 -10.13
CA SER A 44 -3.38 -23.19 -10.93
C SER A 44 -4.39 -24.34 -11.00
N GLU A 45 -4.17 -25.24 -11.94
CA GLU A 45 -4.80 -26.54 -11.90
C GLU A 45 -4.53 -27.26 -10.57
N CYS A 46 -5.46 -28.14 -10.22
CA CYS A 46 -5.32 -28.96 -9.02
C CYS A 46 -4.13 -29.90 -9.19
N SER A 47 -3.30 -30.06 -8.14
CA SER A 47 -2.15 -30.95 -8.16
C SER A 47 -2.50 -32.41 -8.45
N LYS A 48 -3.77 -32.79 -8.31
CA LYS A 48 -4.30 -34.10 -8.65
C LYS A 48 -5.57 -33.93 -9.47
N THR A 49 -5.73 -34.78 -10.47
CA THR A 49 -6.97 -34.87 -11.25
C THR A 49 -8.10 -35.56 -10.47
N CYS A 50 -7.77 -36.37 -9.46
CA CYS A 50 -8.75 -36.95 -8.54
C CYS A 50 -8.18 -37.15 -7.12
N GLY A 51 -9.05 -37.30 -6.13
CA GLY A 51 -8.65 -37.36 -4.73
C GLY A 51 -8.21 -36.00 -4.18
N ARG A 52 -7.92 -35.94 -2.87
CA ARG A 52 -7.47 -34.71 -2.20
C ARG A 52 -6.17 -34.15 -2.80
N GLY A 53 -6.26 -32.94 -3.35
CA GLY A 53 -5.14 -32.20 -3.94
C GLY A 53 -5.10 -30.74 -3.49
N PHE A 54 -4.15 -29.98 -4.03
CA PHE A 54 -3.99 -28.55 -3.74
C PHE A 54 -3.78 -27.75 -5.02
N ARG A 55 -4.25 -26.50 -5.02
CA ARG A 55 -4.02 -25.53 -6.08
C ARG A 55 -3.38 -24.29 -5.49
N LYS A 56 -2.50 -23.65 -6.26
CA LYS A 56 -1.78 -22.44 -5.84
C LYS A 56 -2.13 -21.28 -6.74
N ARG A 57 -2.15 -20.06 -6.22
CA ARG A 57 -2.28 -18.83 -7.01
C ARG A 57 -1.15 -17.89 -6.70
N GLN A 58 -0.76 -17.10 -7.69
CA GLN A 58 0.28 -16.09 -7.53
C GLN A 58 -0.32 -14.74 -7.17
N LEU A 59 0.49 -13.90 -6.52
CA LEU A 59 0.19 -12.49 -6.30
C LEU A 59 1.05 -11.66 -7.23
N ARG A 60 0.51 -10.53 -7.66
CA ARG A 60 1.25 -9.46 -8.34
C ARG A 60 1.06 -8.17 -7.58
N CYS A 61 2.09 -7.34 -7.50
CA CYS A 61 1.93 -5.98 -7.02
C CYS A 61 1.61 -5.09 -8.22
N ILE A 62 0.55 -4.29 -8.15
CA ILE A 62 0.11 -3.44 -9.25
C ILE A 62 0.18 -1.98 -8.82
N GLY A 63 0.91 -1.19 -9.61
CA GLY A 63 0.98 0.27 -9.49
C GLY A 63 -0.30 0.94 -9.97
N GLN A 64 -0.40 2.26 -9.78
CA GLN A 64 -1.59 3.03 -10.15
C GLN A 64 -1.83 3.06 -11.66
N ASP A 65 -0.75 2.99 -12.42
CA ASP A 65 -0.68 2.95 -13.87
C ASP A 65 -0.95 1.55 -14.45
N GLY A 66 -1.27 0.57 -13.59
CA GLY A 66 -1.50 -0.81 -13.99
C GLY A 66 -0.20 -1.61 -14.23
N GLN A 67 0.96 -0.99 -14.02
CA GLN A 67 2.25 -1.66 -14.15
C GLN A 67 2.41 -2.72 -13.06
N THR A 68 2.94 -3.89 -13.46
CA THR A 68 3.33 -4.91 -12.50
C THR A 68 4.66 -4.52 -11.86
N LEU A 69 4.62 -4.32 -10.54
CA LEU A 69 5.77 -3.98 -9.70
C LEU A 69 6.31 -5.22 -8.98
N THR A 70 7.46 -5.04 -8.32
CA THR A 70 8.05 -6.05 -7.43
C THR A 70 7.18 -6.25 -6.18
N HIS A 71 7.28 -7.43 -5.54
CA HIS A 71 6.50 -7.73 -4.33
C HIS A 71 6.82 -6.77 -3.18
N ASP A 72 8.07 -6.30 -3.07
CA ASP A 72 8.50 -5.35 -2.04
C ASP A 72 7.87 -3.96 -2.20
N SER A 73 7.30 -3.66 -3.37
CA SER A 73 6.59 -2.40 -3.61
C SER A 73 5.22 -2.36 -2.91
N CYS A 74 4.62 -3.51 -2.65
CA CYS A 74 3.33 -3.62 -1.97
C CYS A 74 3.52 -3.97 -0.48
N ASP A 75 2.64 -3.44 0.38
CA ASP A 75 2.73 -3.66 1.82
C ASP A 75 2.53 -5.15 2.20
N PRO A 76 3.51 -5.82 2.80
CA PRO A 76 3.42 -7.23 3.16
C PRO A 76 2.34 -7.54 4.21
N THR A 77 1.90 -6.55 5.00
CA THR A 77 0.83 -6.70 5.99
C THR A 77 -0.54 -6.87 5.32
N ASN A 78 -0.74 -6.24 4.16
CA ASN A 78 -1.96 -6.33 3.37
C ASN A 78 -1.93 -7.48 2.34
N ARG A 79 -0.94 -8.38 2.45
CA ARG A 79 -0.74 -9.47 1.49
C ARG A 79 -1.90 -10.49 1.58
N PRO A 80 -2.66 -10.70 0.48
CA PRO A 80 -3.81 -11.60 0.51
C PRO A 80 -3.41 -13.06 0.77
N ARG A 81 -4.22 -13.75 1.57
CA ARG A 81 -4.15 -15.20 1.80
C ARG A 81 -5.56 -15.81 1.62
N PRO A 82 -5.68 -17.11 1.28
CA PRO A 82 -4.61 -18.07 1.03
C PRO A 82 -4.06 -17.99 -0.41
N LEU A 83 -2.78 -18.37 -0.56
CA LEU A 83 -2.15 -18.60 -1.86
C LEU A 83 -2.09 -20.08 -2.24
N LEU A 84 -2.48 -20.94 -1.31
CA LEU A 84 -2.57 -22.39 -1.44
C LEU A 84 -3.91 -22.83 -0.88
N GLU A 85 -4.70 -23.55 -1.66
CA GLU A 85 -6.03 -24.01 -1.26
C GLU A 85 -6.21 -25.49 -1.63
N MET A 86 -6.98 -26.22 -0.82
CA MET A 86 -7.37 -27.58 -1.15
C MET A 86 -8.37 -27.61 -2.32
N CYS A 87 -8.12 -28.52 -3.26
CA CYS A 87 -9.02 -28.85 -4.36
C CYS A 87 -9.33 -30.35 -4.35
N ASN A 88 -10.41 -30.74 -5.02
CA ASN A 88 -10.85 -32.14 -5.11
C ASN A 88 -11.05 -32.79 -3.74
N ARG A 89 -12.08 -32.36 -3.00
CA ARG A 89 -12.34 -32.83 -1.62
C ARG A 89 -12.75 -34.30 -1.51
N ASN A 90 -13.21 -34.89 -2.61
CA ASN A 90 -13.69 -36.26 -2.63
C ASN A 90 -12.55 -37.25 -2.84
N VAL A 91 -12.73 -38.45 -2.33
CA VAL A 91 -11.83 -39.58 -2.59
C VAL A 91 -12.13 -40.09 -4.00
N CYS A 92 -11.04 -40.36 -4.73
CA CYS A 92 -11.02 -41.18 -5.93
C CYS A 92 -10.92 -42.62 -5.44
#